data_AF-A0A1B6YA89-F1
#
_entry.id   AF-A0A1B6YA89-F1
#
_cell.length_a   1.000
_cell.length_b   1.000
_cell.length_c   1.000
_cell.angle_alpha   90.00
_cell.angle_beta   90.00
_cell.angle_gamma   90.00
#
_symmetry.space_group_name_H-M   'P 1'
#
loop_
_entity.id
_entity.type
_entity.pdbx_description
1 polymer ?
#
loop_
_entity_poly.entity_id
_entity_poly.type
_entity_poly.pdbx_seq_one_letter_code
_entity_poly.pdbx_strand_id
1 'polypeptide(L)'
;MKYSLLTGLLLAFVLVGCRPSQKITRINPNTTTDLSGKWNDTDARLVAEEMITDALSKPWLNQFNRNNQKPPVVIVGRVRNESMEHIETEVFTKELERSFVNSGEISVVASSEERADIRDERLDQQANASYETTKKLGQELGADFMLIGNINSIVDEAVDSRTLAVFYTVNLEFVNIQTNQKVWIGNKKIKKFIERRNYRGMP
;
A
#
# COMPACT_ATOMS: atom_id res chain seq x y z
N MET A 1 -3.67 58.62 -35.41
CA MET A 1 -4.62 58.03 -34.42
C MET A 1 -5.04 56.58 -34.73
N LYS A 2 -5.15 56.13 -35.98
CA LYS A 2 -5.51 54.72 -36.30
C LYS A 2 -4.43 53.68 -35.92
N TYR A 3 -3.15 54.02 -36.03
CA TYR A 3 -2.05 53.12 -35.69
C TYR A 3 -1.75 53.01 -34.18
N SER A 4 -2.08 54.03 -33.37
CA SER A 4 -1.92 53.98 -31.90
C SER A 4 -2.87 52.99 -31.22
N LEU A 5 -4.08 52.83 -31.77
CA LEU A 5 -5.05 51.83 -31.29
C LEU A 5 -4.60 50.40 -31.63
N LEU A 6 -3.95 50.21 -32.78
CA LEU A 6 -3.42 48.91 -33.19
C LEU A 6 -2.22 48.48 -32.33
N THR A 7 -1.33 49.42 -31.97
CA THR A 7 -0.20 49.15 -31.06
C THR A 7 -0.65 48.86 -29.63
N GLY A 8 -1.75 49.46 -29.16
CA GLY A 8 -2.31 49.16 -27.84
C GLY A 8 -2.92 47.76 -27.75
N LEU A 9 -3.57 47.29 -28.82
CA LEU A 9 -4.18 45.96 -28.89
C LEU A 9 -3.12 44.84 -29.00
N LEU A 10 -2.00 45.10 -29.66
CA LEU A 10 -0.89 44.14 -29.77
C LEU A 10 -0.15 43.97 -28.42
N LEU A 11 -0.05 45.03 -27.61
CA LEU A 11 0.61 45.00 -26.30
C LEU A 11 -0.23 44.26 -25.24
N ALA A 12 -1.56 44.24 -25.39
CA ALA A 12 -2.46 43.49 -24.51
C ALA A 12 -2.36 41.96 -24.69
N PHE A 13 -1.94 41.48 -25.87
CA PHE A 13 -1.78 40.04 -26.13
C PHE A 13 -0.51 39.43 -25.54
N VAL A 14 0.51 40.25 -25.21
CA VAL A 14 1.78 39.77 -24.63
C VAL A 14 1.64 39.40 -23.15
N LEU A 15 0.59 39.88 -22.47
CA LEU A 15 0.36 39.62 -21.04
C LEU A 15 -0.42 38.33 -20.73
N VAL A 16 -0.91 37.60 -21.75
CA VAL A 16 -1.72 36.38 -21.57
C VAL A 16 -0.85 35.10 -21.57
N GLY A 17 0.48 35.23 -21.52
CA GLY A 17 1.43 34.12 -21.74
C GLY A 17 1.94 33.37 -20.49
N CYS A 18 1.74 33.87 -19.28
CA CYS A 18 2.25 33.19 -18.08
C CYS A 18 1.29 32.10 -17.60
N ARG A 19 1.39 30.90 -18.20
CA ARG A 19 0.88 29.69 -17.55
C ARG A 19 1.62 29.52 -16.22
N PRO A 20 0.93 29.32 -15.08
CA PRO A 20 1.62 28.94 -13.86
C PRO A 20 2.36 27.62 -14.13
N SER A 21 3.68 27.64 -14.03
CA SER A 21 4.45 26.41 -14.14
C SER A 21 4.11 25.55 -12.92
N GLN A 22 3.74 24.29 -13.17
CA GLN A 22 3.57 23.34 -12.07
C GLN A 22 4.95 23.15 -11.42
N LYS A 23 5.13 23.71 -10.22
CA LYS A 23 6.38 23.56 -9.48
C LYS A 23 6.41 22.17 -8.83
N ILE A 24 6.98 21.21 -9.54
CA ILE A 24 7.20 19.86 -9.03
C ILE A 24 8.36 19.92 -8.04
N THR A 25 8.06 19.72 -6.76
CA THR A 25 9.07 19.64 -5.70
C THR A 25 9.08 18.21 -5.15
N ARG A 26 10.26 17.58 -5.10
CA ARG A 26 10.41 16.27 -4.46
C ARG A 26 10.40 16.48 -2.96
N ILE A 27 9.45 15.84 -2.30
CA ILE A 27 9.33 15.82 -0.84
C ILE A 27 9.75 14.45 -0.31
N ASN A 28 10.09 14.38 0.97
CA ASN A 28 10.48 13.13 1.60
C ASN A 28 9.26 12.17 1.64
N PRO A 29 9.37 10.92 1.16
CA PRO A 29 8.28 9.93 1.21
C PRO A 29 7.72 9.67 2.62
N ASN A 30 8.48 9.95 3.68
CA ASN A 30 8.02 9.80 5.06
C ASN A 30 7.18 10.98 5.56
N THR A 31 7.03 12.03 4.76
CA THR A 31 6.23 13.20 5.14
C THR A 31 4.76 12.95 4.84
N THR A 32 3.91 13.03 5.86
CA THR A 32 2.46 12.92 5.69
C THR A 32 1.96 13.98 4.72
N THR A 33 1.37 13.52 3.61
CA THR A 33 0.84 14.41 2.57
C THR A 33 -0.60 14.04 2.28
N ASP A 34 -1.54 14.78 2.87
CA ASP A 34 -2.98 14.59 2.65
C ASP A 34 -3.53 15.63 1.66
N LEU A 35 -3.32 15.41 0.36
CA LEU A 35 -3.81 16.33 -0.68
C LEU A 35 -5.30 16.16 -0.98
N SER A 36 -5.75 14.90 -1.10
CA SER A 36 -7.13 14.57 -1.47
C SER A 36 -8.01 14.20 -0.28
N GLY A 37 -7.41 13.95 0.88
CA GLY A 37 -8.07 13.35 2.05
C GLY A 37 -8.47 11.88 1.87
N LYS A 38 -8.12 11.28 0.73
CA LYS A 38 -8.37 9.87 0.43
C LYS A 38 -7.31 8.95 1.06
N TRP A 39 -7.44 7.64 0.87
CA TRP A 39 -6.41 6.68 1.25
C TRP A 39 -5.09 6.98 0.52
N ASN A 40 -3.98 7.02 1.24
CA ASN A 40 -2.66 7.28 0.67
C ASN A 40 -1.58 6.33 1.20
N ASP A 41 -0.35 6.53 0.70
CA ASP A 41 0.85 5.80 1.10
C ASP A 41 1.13 5.88 2.61
N THR A 42 0.85 7.04 3.22
CA THR A 42 1.06 7.24 4.65
C THR A 42 0.07 6.41 5.47
N ASP A 43 -1.21 6.37 5.09
CA ASP A 43 -2.20 5.50 5.75
C ASP A 43 -1.81 4.03 5.61
N ALA A 44 -1.42 3.61 4.40
CA ALA A 44 -0.99 2.24 4.13
C ALA A 44 0.15 1.81 5.04
N ARG A 45 1.20 2.64 5.12
CA ARG A 45 2.36 2.39 5.98
C ARG A 45 1.98 2.32 7.47
N LEU A 46 1.25 3.32 7.97
CA LEU A 46 0.90 3.39 9.39
C LEU A 46 -0.02 2.24 9.82
N VAL A 47 -0.99 1.88 8.98
CA VAL A 47 -1.88 0.75 9.24
C VAL A 47 -1.09 -0.55 9.21
N ALA A 48 -0.20 -0.74 8.23
CA ALA A 48 0.61 -1.95 8.14
C ALA A 48 1.48 -2.12 9.39
N GLU A 49 2.24 -1.09 9.77
CA GLU A 49 3.13 -1.12 10.94
C GLU A 49 2.37 -1.45 12.23
N GLU A 50 1.21 -0.81 12.45
CA GLU A 50 0.40 -1.06 13.64
C GLU A 50 -0.20 -2.46 13.65
N MET A 51 -0.77 -2.91 12.52
CA MET A 51 -1.41 -4.21 12.41
C MET A 51 -0.40 -5.36 12.54
N ILE A 52 0.79 -5.22 11.96
CA ILE A 52 1.85 -6.21 12.11
C ILE A 52 2.36 -6.24 13.55
N THR A 53 2.58 -5.08 14.17
CA THR A 53 2.96 -5.01 15.59
C THR A 53 1.92 -5.68 16.48
N ASP A 54 0.63 -5.42 16.26
CA ASP A 54 -0.44 -6.10 16.99
C ASP A 54 -0.39 -7.61 16.78
N ALA A 55 -0.28 -8.06 15.53
CA ALA A 55 -0.27 -9.48 15.18
C ALA A 55 0.88 -10.23 15.84
N LEU A 56 2.10 -9.69 15.80
CA LEU A 56 3.29 -10.31 16.38
C LEU A 56 3.23 -10.32 17.93
N SER A 57 2.56 -9.35 18.54
CA SER A 57 2.36 -9.32 20.00
C SER A 57 1.42 -10.40 20.55
N LYS A 58 0.66 -11.09 19.69
CA LYS A 58 -0.38 -12.03 20.13
C LYS A 58 0.15 -13.43 20.44
N PRO A 59 -0.59 -14.22 21.24
CA PRO A 59 -0.15 -15.54 21.69
C PRO A 59 0.17 -16.56 20.58
N TRP A 60 -0.44 -16.46 19.39
CA TRP A 60 -0.28 -17.45 18.33
C TRP A 60 1.19 -17.65 17.93
N LEU A 61 1.96 -16.55 17.84
CA LEU A 61 3.36 -16.58 17.45
C LEU A 61 4.20 -17.32 18.51
N ASN A 62 3.99 -16.97 19.77
CA ASN A 62 4.65 -17.63 20.90
C ASN A 62 4.29 -19.11 21.00
N GLN A 63 3.04 -19.48 20.71
CA GLN A 63 2.61 -20.88 20.70
C GLN A 63 3.26 -21.65 19.55
N PHE A 64 3.31 -21.06 18.35
CA PHE A 64 3.98 -21.66 17.19
C PHE A 64 5.47 -21.89 17.45
N ASN A 65 6.17 -20.87 17.95
CA ASN A 65 7.61 -20.91 18.20
C ASN A 65 7.97 -21.99 19.25
N ARG A 66 7.17 -22.15 20.30
CA ARG A 66 7.39 -23.21 21.30
C ARG A 66 7.23 -24.62 20.72
N ASN A 67 6.27 -24.80 19.81
CA ASN A 67 5.97 -26.12 19.24
C ASN A 67 6.92 -26.51 18.11
N ASN A 68 7.46 -25.53 17.37
CA ASN A 68 8.23 -25.78 16.14
C ASN A 68 9.72 -25.40 16.22
N GLN A 69 10.13 -24.63 17.24
CA GLN A 69 11.53 -24.17 17.45
C GLN A 69 12.13 -23.38 16.27
N LYS A 70 11.28 -22.84 15.38
CA LYS A 70 11.66 -22.00 14.24
C LYS A 70 10.60 -20.91 14.04
N PRO A 71 10.97 -19.75 13.44
CA PRO A 71 9.99 -18.75 13.04
C PRO A 71 8.94 -19.32 12.08
N PRO A 72 7.68 -18.86 12.14
CA PRO A 72 6.67 -19.27 11.18
C PRO A 72 6.99 -18.70 9.80
N VAL A 73 6.66 -19.48 8.78
CA VAL A 73 6.74 -19.06 7.38
C VAL A 73 5.38 -18.52 6.94
N VAL A 74 5.37 -17.32 6.39
CA VAL A 74 4.14 -16.60 6.03
C VAL A 74 4.17 -16.18 4.58
N ILE A 75 3.04 -16.34 3.90
CA ILE A 75 2.74 -15.64 2.65
C ILE A 75 1.84 -14.45 2.96
N VAL A 76 2.19 -13.27 2.46
CA VAL A 76 1.25 -12.15 2.43
C VAL A 76 0.40 -12.27 1.17
N GLY A 77 -0.88 -12.56 1.35
CA GLY A 77 -1.84 -12.59 0.26
C GLY A 77 -2.25 -11.18 -0.17
N ARG A 78 -2.82 -11.09 -1.39
CA ARG A 78 -3.39 -9.83 -1.88
C ARG A 78 -4.51 -9.36 -0.96
N VAL A 79 -4.41 -8.12 -0.49
CA VAL A 79 -5.48 -7.44 0.23
C VAL A 79 -6.58 -7.05 -0.75
N ARG A 80 -7.84 -7.39 -0.45
CA ARG A 80 -8.98 -7.08 -1.30
C ARG A 80 -9.45 -5.65 -1.08
N ASN A 81 -9.72 -4.93 -2.16
CA ASN A 81 -10.41 -3.65 -2.10
C ASN A 81 -11.93 -3.88 -2.18
N GLU A 82 -12.63 -3.57 -1.10
CA GLU A 82 -14.10 -3.61 -1.00
C GLU A 82 -14.68 -2.21 -0.77
N SER A 83 -13.84 -1.18 -0.91
CA SER A 83 -14.23 0.21 -0.81
C SER A 83 -14.83 0.72 -2.13
N MET A 84 -15.45 1.89 -2.09
CA MET A 84 -15.91 2.59 -3.30
C MET A 84 -14.78 3.36 -4.01
N GLU A 85 -13.58 3.38 -3.43
CA GLU A 85 -12.42 4.07 -3.96
C GLU A 85 -11.50 3.11 -4.72
N HIS A 86 -10.78 3.61 -5.73
CA HIS A 86 -9.65 2.88 -6.29
C HIS A 86 -8.44 2.97 -5.34
N ILE A 87 -8.27 1.96 -4.49
CA ILE A 87 -7.13 1.83 -3.58
C ILE A 87 -6.08 0.93 -4.21
N GLU A 88 -4.83 1.41 -4.27
CA GLU A 88 -3.67 0.61 -4.69
C GLU A 88 -3.30 -0.40 -3.60
N THR A 89 -4.00 -1.53 -3.56
CA THR A 89 -3.81 -2.57 -2.54
C THR A 89 -2.44 -3.23 -2.60
N GLU A 90 -1.75 -3.15 -3.74
CA GLU A 90 -0.38 -3.64 -3.88
C GLU A 90 0.59 -2.85 -2.99
N VAL A 91 0.46 -1.52 -2.95
CA VAL A 91 1.27 -0.66 -2.06
C VAL A 91 1.07 -1.07 -0.61
N PHE A 92 -0.17 -1.30 -0.21
CA PHE A 92 -0.47 -1.75 1.15
C PHE A 92 0.06 -3.16 1.45
N THR A 93 -0.04 -4.08 0.49
CA THR A 93 0.50 -5.45 0.59
C THR A 93 2.02 -5.41 0.78
N LYS A 94 2.73 -4.56 0.03
CA LYS A 94 4.18 -4.35 0.19
C LYS A 94 4.57 -3.72 1.52
N GLU A 95 3.76 -2.81 2.07
CA GLU A 95 4.00 -2.29 3.42
C GLU A 95 3.83 -3.35 4.51
N LEU A 96 2.88 -4.28 4.36
CA LEU A 96 2.73 -5.44 5.27
C LEU A 96 3.94 -6.36 5.20
N GLU A 97 4.37 -6.74 4.00
CA GLU A 97 5.59 -7.54 3.78
C GLU A 97 6.82 -6.86 4.40
N ARG A 98 7.02 -5.57 4.10
CA ARG A 98 8.11 -4.77 4.64
C ARG A 98 8.10 -4.77 6.17
N SER A 99 6.94 -4.57 6.79
CA SER A 99 6.82 -4.54 8.25
C SER A 99 7.14 -5.89 8.89
N PHE A 100 6.78 -7.01 8.25
CA PHE A 100 7.15 -8.34 8.74
C PHE A 100 8.63 -8.63 8.58
N VAL A 101 9.21 -8.34 7.40
CA VAL A 101 10.64 -8.57 7.17
C VAL A 101 11.48 -7.75 8.15
N ASN A 102 11.06 -6.51 8.44
CA ASN A 102 11.75 -5.65 9.39
C ASN A 102 11.62 -6.09 10.85
N SER A 103 10.57 -6.84 11.21
CA SER A 103 10.43 -7.34 12.58
C SER A 103 11.42 -8.47 12.89
N GLY A 104 11.77 -9.27 11.87
CA GLY A 104 12.66 -10.43 12.00
C GLY A 104 12.05 -11.60 12.79
N GLU A 105 10.78 -11.51 13.21
CA GLU A 105 10.12 -12.54 14.02
C GLU A 105 9.50 -13.66 13.18
N ILE A 106 9.29 -13.42 11.89
CA ILE A 106 8.70 -14.37 10.94
C ILE A 106 9.48 -14.38 9.63
N SER A 107 9.37 -15.46 8.86
CA SER A 107 9.91 -15.54 7.50
C SER A 107 8.81 -15.28 6.48
N VAL A 108 8.95 -14.25 5.66
CA VAL A 108 8.01 -13.96 4.55
C VAL A 108 8.53 -14.61 3.27
N VAL A 109 7.66 -15.31 2.55
CA VAL A 109 7.99 -15.86 1.23
C VAL A 109 7.23 -15.13 0.13
N ALA A 110 7.79 -15.21 -1.08
CA ALA A 110 7.26 -14.58 -2.28
C ALA A 110 5.80 -14.96 -2.57
N SER A 111 5.07 -14.02 -3.16
CA SER A 111 3.69 -14.19 -3.60
C SER A 111 3.56 -15.24 -4.71
N SER A 112 2.34 -15.56 -5.13
CA SER A 112 2.12 -16.47 -6.25
C SER A 112 2.76 -15.98 -7.54
N GLU A 113 2.61 -14.69 -7.82
CA GLU A 113 3.12 -14.03 -9.01
C GLU A 113 4.66 -14.00 -8.99
N GLU A 114 5.26 -13.55 -7.90
CA GLU A 114 6.72 -13.49 -7.75
C GLU A 114 7.37 -14.89 -7.84
N ARG A 115 6.71 -15.92 -7.30
CA ARG A 115 7.21 -17.30 -7.40
C ARG A 115 7.19 -17.83 -8.83
N ALA A 116 6.29 -17.36 -9.68
CA ALA A 116 6.30 -17.75 -11.09
C ALA A 116 7.59 -17.24 -11.76
N ASP A 117 7.88 -15.94 -11.60
CA ASP A 117 9.09 -15.32 -12.16
C ASP A 117 10.38 -15.96 -11.61
N ILE A 118 10.43 -16.24 -10.30
CA ILE A 118 11.59 -16.90 -9.65
C ILE A 118 11.76 -18.34 -10.16
N ARG A 119 10.68 -19.06 -10.44
CA ARG A 119 10.76 -20.43 -10.99
C ARG A 119 11.33 -20.40 -12.39
N ASP A 120 10.88 -19.47 -13.23
CA ASP A 120 11.37 -19.30 -14.60
C ASP A 120 12.86 -18.96 -14.61
N GLU A 121 13.29 -18.01 -13.76
CA GLU A 121 14.70 -17.66 -13.57
C GLU A 121 15.52 -18.87 -13.09
N ARG A 122 15.01 -19.63 -12.12
CA ARG A 122 15.72 -20.82 -11.61
C ARG A 122 15.81 -21.94 -12.65
N LEU A 123 14.84 -22.04 -13.56
CA LEU A 123 14.89 -22.96 -14.71
C LEU A 123 15.96 -22.52 -15.71
N ASP A 124 16.04 -21.23 -16.03
CA ASP A 124 17.11 -20.68 -16.87
C ASP A 124 18.50 -20.96 -16.29
N GLN A 125 18.65 -20.75 -14.97
CA GLN A 125 19.90 -21.06 -14.26
C GLN A 125 20.29 -22.54 -14.35
N GLN A 126 19.37 -23.49 -14.53
CA GLN A 126 19.75 -24.90 -14.72
C GLN A 126 20.57 -25.10 -16.00
N ALA A 127 20.35 -24.27 -17.02
CA ALA A 127 21.06 -24.35 -18.29
C ALA A 127 22.33 -23.48 -18.31
N ASN A 128 22.29 -22.32 -17.62
CA ASN A 128 23.30 -21.28 -17.81
C ASN A 128 24.24 -21.07 -16.61
N ALA A 129 23.84 -21.42 -15.38
CA ALA A 129 24.66 -21.22 -14.20
C ALA A 129 25.65 -22.38 -13.99
N SER A 130 26.72 -22.14 -13.22
CA SER A 130 27.67 -23.19 -12.88
C SER A 130 27.02 -24.25 -11.98
N TYR A 131 27.53 -25.49 -12.07
CA TYR A 131 27.05 -26.59 -11.23
C TYR A 131 27.16 -26.30 -9.73
N GLU A 132 28.20 -25.59 -9.29
CA GLU A 132 28.44 -25.27 -7.89
C GLU A 132 27.45 -24.26 -7.30
N THR A 133 26.88 -23.38 -8.14
CA THR A 133 26.04 -22.26 -7.69
C THR A 133 24.55 -22.46 -7.97
N THR A 134 24.21 -23.32 -8.93
CA THR A 134 22.84 -23.65 -9.32
C THR A 134 21.98 -24.09 -8.14
N LYS A 135 20.75 -23.58 -8.05
CA LYS A 135 19.78 -23.95 -7.02
C LYS A 135 18.88 -25.09 -7.47
N LYS A 136 18.53 -25.98 -6.55
CA LYS A 136 17.65 -27.12 -6.82
C LYS A 136 16.21 -26.66 -7.07
N LEU A 137 15.56 -27.31 -8.04
CA LEU A 137 14.12 -27.19 -8.27
C LEU A 137 13.33 -27.87 -7.13
N GLY A 138 12.11 -27.41 -6.87
CA GLY A 138 11.21 -28.01 -5.88
C GLY A 138 11.62 -27.86 -4.41
N GLN A 139 12.65 -27.05 -4.12
CA GLN A 139 13.12 -26.75 -2.76
C GLN A 139 12.62 -25.38 -2.28
N GLU A 140 11.41 -24.98 -2.67
CA GLU A 140 10.77 -23.77 -2.15
C GLU A 140 10.35 -23.97 -0.70
N LEU A 141 10.50 -22.92 0.11
CA LEU A 141 10.03 -22.94 1.48
C LEU A 141 8.50 -22.90 1.51
N GLY A 142 7.89 -23.92 2.10
CA GLY A 142 6.43 -23.99 2.30
C GLY A 142 5.99 -23.02 3.40
N ALA A 143 4.91 -22.29 3.16
CA ALA A 143 4.33 -21.40 4.16
C ALA A 143 3.44 -22.16 5.15
N ASP A 144 3.51 -21.77 6.42
CA ASP A 144 2.68 -22.29 7.51
C ASP A 144 1.36 -21.51 7.58
N PHE A 145 1.42 -20.19 7.35
CA PHE A 145 0.26 -19.30 7.38
C PHE A 145 0.19 -18.41 6.14
N MET A 146 -1.03 -17.98 5.84
CA MET A 146 -1.30 -16.92 4.87
C MET A 146 -1.95 -15.75 5.60
N LEU A 147 -1.40 -14.56 5.42
CA LEU A 147 -2.09 -13.32 5.79
C LEU A 147 -3.05 -12.95 4.67
N ILE A 148 -4.33 -12.81 5.00
CA ILE A 148 -5.36 -12.32 4.09
C ILE A 148 -6.03 -11.09 4.69
N GLY A 149 -6.68 -10.29 3.85
CA GLY A 149 -7.40 -9.15 4.36
C GLY A 149 -8.20 -8.38 3.32
N ASN A 150 -8.91 -7.38 3.81
CA ASN A 150 -9.70 -6.47 3.00
C ASN A 150 -9.69 -5.05 3.56
N ILE A 151 -9.85 -4.08 2.67
CA ILE A 151 -10.06 -2.67 2.99
C ILE A 151 -11.47 -2.30 2.54
N ASN A 152 -12.26 -1.73 3.44
CA ASN A 152 -13.61 -1.22 3.17
C ASN A 152 -13.67 0.28 3.54
N SER A 153 -14.55 1.05 2.89
CA SER A 153 -14.81 2.43 3.25
C SER A 153 -16.30 2.79 3.21
N ILE A 154 -16.69 3.70 4.08
CA ILE A 154 -18.01 4.34 4.08
C ILE A 154 -17.78 5.86 3.97
N VAL A 155 -18.42 6.48 2.98
CA VAL A 155 -18.38 7.93 2.76
C VAL A 155 -19.69 8.54 3.26
N ASP A 156 -19.57 9.57 4.08
CA ASP A 156 -20.67 10.39 4.57
C ASP A 156 -20.43 11.83 4.15
N GLU A 157 -21.23 12.34 3.21
CA GLU A 157 -21.08 13.68 2.63
C GLU A 157 -22.24 14.57 3.08
N ALA A 158 -21.91 15.78 3.55
CA ALA A 158 -22.89 16.78 3.92
C ALA A 158 -23.69 17.23 2.70
N VAL A 159 -24.93 17.67 2.92
CA VAL A 159 -25.84 18.14 1.85
C VAL A 159 -25.25 19.28 1.02
N ASP A 160 -24.39 20.10 1.62
CA ASP A 160 -23.74 21.23 0.94
C ASP A 160 -22.46 20.84 0.17
N SER A 161 -22.06 19.56 0.20
CA SER A 161 -20.85 19.01 -0.41
C SER A 161 -19.53 19.69 0.00
N ARG A 162 -19.55 20.49 1.08
CA ARG A 162 -18.36 21.17 1.61
C ARG A 162 -17.59 20.32 2.59
N THR A 163 -18.29 19.40 3.24
CA THR A 163 -17.73 18.54 4.27
C THR A 163 -18.05 17.10 3.95
N LEU A 164 -17.04 16.24 4.03
CA LEU A 164 -17.26 14.80 4.01
C LEU A 164 -16.42 14.10 5.07
N ALA A 165 -16.94 13.00 5.59
CA ALA A 165 -16.22 12.06 6.43
C ALA A 165 -16.05 10.75 5.68
N VAL A 166 -14.82 10.23 5.62
CA VAL A 166 -14.54 8.89 5.09
C VAL A 166 -14.08 8.00 6.21
N PHE A 167 -14.78 6.89 6.41
CA PHE A 167 -14.47 5.90 7.42
C PHE A 167 -13.92 4.64 6.75
N TYR A 168 -12.63 4.37 6.95
CA TYR A 168 -11.95 3.17 6.46
C TYR A 168 -11.91 2.11 7.55
N THR A 169 -12.12 0.86 7.14
CA THR A 169 -11.87 -0.32 7.98
C THR A 169 -10.95 -1.26 7.23
N VAL A 170 -9.84 -1.64 7.85
CA VAL A 170 -8.92 -2.65 7.37
C VAL A 170 -9.03 -3.85 8.28
N ASN A 171 -9.33 -5.02 7.71
CA ASN A 171 -9.33 -6.28 8.46
C ASN A 171 -8.23 -7.18 7.89
N LEU A 172 -7.43 -7.76 8.78
CA LEU A 172 -6.39 -8.71 8.43
C LEU A 172 -6.55 -9.96 9.28
N GLU A 173 -6.24 -11.11 8.69
CA GLU A 173 -6.41 -12.42 9.32
C GLU A 173 -5.23 -13.32 8.98
N PHE A 174 -4.74 -14.05 9.97
CA PHE A 174 -3.79 -15.14 9.75
C PHE A 174 -4.52 -16.48 9.70
N VAL A 175 -4.38 -17.17 8.57
CA VAL A 175 -4.99 -18.46 8.31
C VAL A 175 -3.90 -19.52 8.20
N ASN A 176 -4.00 -20.59 8.98
CA ASN A 176 -3.14 -21.75 8.82
C ASN A 176 -3.46 -22.44 7.49
N ILE A 177 -2.45 -22.60 6.62
CA ILE A 177 -2.66 -23.10 5.25
C ILE A 177 -3.12 -24.57 5.24
N GLN A 178 -2.69 -25.37 6.22
CA GLN A 178 -3.04 -26.79 6.27
C GLN A 178 -4.43 -27.02 6.85
N THR A 179 -4.81 -26.30 7.91
CA THR A 179 -6.05 -26.55 8.66
C THR A 179 -7.17 -25.55 8.39
N ASN A 180 -6.89 -24.47 7.65
CA ASN A 180 -7.78 -23.32 7.46
C ASN A 180 -8.20 -22.61 8.75
N GLN A 181 -7.49 -22.86 9.87
CA GLN A 181 -7.78 -22.22 11.14
C GLN A 181 -7.30 -20.77 11.14
N LYS A 182 -8.16 -19.85 11.54
CA LYS A 182 -7.76 -18.47 11.85
C LYS A 182 -7.08 -18.45 13.21
N VAL A 183 -5.81 -18.04 13.25
CA VAL A 183 -5.01 -17.97 14.50
C VAL A 183 -4.88 -16.54 15.04
N TRP A 184 -5.14 -15.55 14.18
CA TRP A 184 -5.23 -14.15 14.55
C TRP A 184 -6.18 -13.42 13.61
N ILE A 185 -6.90 -12.45 14.16
CA ILE A 185 -7.76 -11.52 13.43
C ILE A 185 -7.52 -10.15 14.07
N GLY A 186 -7.21 -9.17 13.24
CA GLY A 186 -7.07 -7.79 13.67
C GLY A 186 -7.88 -6.86 12.78
N ASN A 187 -8.30 -5.74 13.35
CA ASN A 187 -8.95 -4.69 12.59
C ASN A 187 -8.38 -3.32 12.95
N LYS A 188 -8.22 -2.46 11.95
CA LYS A 188 -7.89 -1.05 12.13
C LYS A 188 -8.98 -0.19 11.50
N LYS A 189 -9.33 0.89 12.20
CA LYS A 189 -10.34 1.85 11.77
C LYS A 189 -9.69 3.21 11.65
N ILE A 190 -9.93 3.90 10.55
CA ILE A 190 -9.47 5.27 10.32
C ILE A 190 -10.68 6.11 9.92
N LYS A 191 -10.83 7.28 10.52
CA LYS A 191 -11.84 8.25 10.12
C LYS A 191 -11.13 9.52 9.68
N LYS A 192 -11.32 9.90 8.42
CA LYS A 192 -10.82 11.17 7.86
C LYS A 192 -11.99 12.14 7.72
N PHE A 193 -11.83 13.35 8.21
CA PHE A 193 -12.78 14.45 8.06
C PHE A 193 -12.17 15.48 7.11
N ILE A 194 -12.89 15.81 6.04
CA ILE A 194 -12.37 16.59 4.93
C ILE A 194 -13.29 17.80 4.74
N GLU A 195 -12.72 18.99 4.89
CA GLU A 195 -13.36 20.26 4.55
C GLU A 195 -12.83 20.73 3.19
N ARG A 196 -13.68 20.71 2.17
CA ARG A 196 -13.38 21.29 0.86
C ARG A 196 -13.46 22.80 0.97
N ARG A 197 -12.30 23.46 1.11
CA ARG A 197 -12.23 24.90 0.84
C ARG A 197 -12.30 25.12 -0.67
N ASN A 198 -13.20 26.00 -1.10
CA ASN A 198 -13.22 26.47 -2.48
C ASN A 198 -11.83 27.06 -2.79
N TYR A 199 -11.02 26.34 -3.57
CA TYR A 199 -9.86 26.93 -4.20
C TYR A 199 -10.38 27.85 -5.32
N ARG A 200 -10.84 29.04 -4.94
CA ARG A 200 -10.93 30.15 -5.87
C ARG A 200 -9.49 30.49 -6.22
N GLY A 201 -9.07 30.15 -7.43
CA GLY A 201 -7.93 30.81 -8.05
C GLY A 201 -8.11 32.31 -7.83
N MET A 202 -7.18 32.91 -7.10
CA MET A 202 -7.18 34.33 -6.81
C MET A 202 -7.09 35.09 -8.15
N PRO A 203 -7.82 36.20 -8.32
CA PRO A 203 -7.97 36.90 -9.61
C PRO A 203 -6.65 37.30 -10.27
#